data_AF-A0A5B8FUU9-F1
#
_entry.id   AF-A0A5B8FUU9-F1
#
_cell.length_a   1.000
_cell.length_b   1.000
_cell.length_c   1.000
_cell.angle_alpha   90.00
_cell.angle_beta   90.00
_cell.angle_gamma   90.00
#
_symmetry.space_group_name_H-M   'P 1'
#
loop_
_entity.id
_entity.type
_entity.pdbx_description
1 polymer ?
#
loop_
_entity_poly.entity_id
_entity_poly.type
_entity_poly.pdbx_seq_one_letter_code
_entity_poly.pdbx_strand_id
1 'polypeptide(L)'
;MPPERDWRAPPDEAGSDALAYSDIALGYLSRNPTYRADYTRALRCVKRGTITADDATTGLVRRWGISFHAEPATAFDPKLAVARPDLSPASIVLVPAPPDIGAMPGIDEKRLGTIRARMRIGKYMHVILADSDGDEHIWIAGALDGPLAMMLPIEADPFARLAAAERLCRRLNGTAAGPPTLRPPPFRRLHLLTLLQVLDGLQAGATQRELAASLIHQKVRRYSAADWVESRERKRVRRWIAEAVELRDGGYVRLLRGG
;
A
#
# COMPACT_ATOMS: atom_id res chain seq x y z
N MET A 1 10.31 -6.81 13.71
CA MET A 1 9.17 -7.49 13.05
C MET A 1 7.93 -6.92 13.71
N PRO A 2 6.86 -6.55 12.99
CA PRO A 2 5.60 -6.28 13.67
C PRO A 2 5.25 -7.52 14.53
N PRO A 3 4.70 -7.32 15.73
CA PRO A 3 4.38 -8.42 16.63
C PRO A 3 3.48 -9.44 15.92
N GLU A 4 3.66 -10.72 16.22
CA GLU A 4 2.76 -11.78 15.75
C GLU A 4 1.35 -11.49 16.29
N ARG A 5 0.53 -10.85 15.46
CA ARG A 5 -0.89 -10.68 15.73
C ARG A 5 -1.52 -12.06 15.71
N ASP A 6 -2.36 -12.37 16.70
CA ASP A 6 -3.21 -13.54 16.63
C ASP A 6 -4.10 -13.42 15.38
N TRP A 7 -3.82 -14.26 14.39
CA TRP A 7 -4.53 -14.26 13.11
C TRP A 7 -6.03 -14.54 13.26
N ARG A 8 -6.45 -15.06 14.43
CA ARG A 8 -7.85 -15.31 14.77
C ARG A 8 -8.60 -14.05 15.20
N ALA A 9 -7.89 -13.02 15.65
CA ALA A 9 -8.51 -11.75 16.00
C ALA A 9 -8.99 -11.05 14.72
N PRO A 10 -10.23 -10.52 14.69
CA PRO A 10 -10.69 -9.75 13.55
C PRO A 10 -9.73 -8.56 13.31
N PRO A 11 -9.51 -8.18 12.05
CA PRO A 11 -8.71 -7.00 11.74
C PRO A 11 -9.41 -5.80 12.36
N ASP A 12 -8.73 -5.11 13.28
CA ASP A 12 -9.25 -3.97 14.05
C ASP A 12 -10.03 -2.99 13.14
N GLU A 13 -11.37 -3.02 13.23
CA GLU A 13 -12.25 -2.29 12.31
C GLU A 13 -12.10 -0.77 12.46
N ALA A 14 -11.89 -0.28 13.68
CA ALA A 14 -11.86 1.16 14.00
C ALA A 14 -10.63 1.89 13.43
N GLY A 15 -9.49 1.20 13.27
CA GLY A 15 -8.28 1.74 12.60
C GLY A 15 -8.16 1.35 11.12
N SER A 16 -8.98 0.41 10.66
CA SER A 16 -8.92 -0.20 9.32
C SER A 16 -9.84 0.50 8.30
N ASP A 17 -10.81 1.28 8.76
CA ASP A 17 -11.76 2.00 7.89
C ASP A 17 -11.10 2.95 6.88
N ALA A 18 -9.87 3.41 7.16
CA ALA A 18 -9.14 4.33 6.32
C ALA A 18 -8.20 3.67 5.29
N LEU A 19 -7.99 2.34 5.35
CA LEU A 19 -6.96 1.68 4.54
C LEU A 19 -7.23 1.81 3.04
N ALA A 20 -6.27 2.40 2.34
CA ALA A 20 -6.27 2.44 0.88
C ALA A 20 -5.84 1.08 0.33
N TYR A 21 -6.11 0.85 -0.96
CA TYR A 21 -5.65 -0.37 -1.60
C TYR A 21 -4.13 -0.56 -1.54
N SER A 22 -3.34 0.53 -1.53
CA SER A 22 -1.88 0.47 -1.39
C SER A 22 -1.43 -0.13 -0.05
N ASP A 23 -2.11 0.22 1.04
CA ASP A 23 -1.80 -0.28 2.37
C ASP A 23 -2.06 -1.79 2.45
N ILE A 24 -3.19 -2.22 1.88
CA ILE A 24 -3.56 -3.62 1.79
C ILE A 24 -2.58 -4.39 0.91
N ALA A 25 -2.21 -3.83 -0.25
CA ALA A 25 -1.23 -4.42 -1.17
C ALA A 25 0.13 -4.64 -0.49
N LEU A 26 0.59 -3.65 0.28
CA LEU A 26 1.81 -3.76 1.07
C LEU A 26 1.68 -4.82 2.17
N GLY A 27 0.49 -4.96 2.76
CA GLY A 27 0.14 -6.06 3.66
C GLY A 27 0.39 -7.43 3.05
N TYR A 28 -0.05 -7.66 1.81
CA TYR A 28 0.21 -8.91 1.08
C TYR A 28 1.69 -9.09 0.78
N LEU A 29 2.33 -8.08 0.18
CA LEU A 29 3.74 -8.14 -0.19
C LEU A 29 4.64 -8.39 1.02
N SER A 30 4.36 -7.76 2.16
CA SER A 30 5.13 -7.93 3.40
C SER A 30 5.12 -9.37 3.95
N ARG A 31 4.18 -10.20 3.52
CA ARG A 31 4.08 -11.63 3.86
C ARG A 31 4.78 -12.53 2.82
N ASN A 32 5.21 -11.99 1.69
CA ASN A 32 5.99 -12.73 0.70
C ASN A 32 7.42 -12.98 1.23
N PRO A 33 7.89 -14.24 1.30
CA PRO A 33 9.18 -14.58 1.88
C PRO A 33 10.36 -14.00 1.09
N THR A 34 10.25 -13.96 -0.24
CA THR A 34 11.28 -13.39 -1.13
C THR A 34 11.40 -11.89 -0.92
N TYR A 35 10.28 -11.17 -0.86
CA TYR A 35 10.27 -9.74 -0.53
C TYR A 35 10.88 -9.48 0.85
N ARG A 36 10.51 -10.26 1.88
CA ARG A 36 11.08 -10.12 3.23
C ARG A 36 12.59 -10.31 3.24
N ALA A 37 13.09 -11.30 2.48
CA ALA A 37 14.52 -11.53 2.34
C ALA A 37 15.23 -10.35 1.66
N ASP A 38 14.66 -9.83 0.56
CA ASP A 38 15.19 -8.66 -0.14
C ASP A 38 15.20 -7.41 0.74
N TYR A 39 14.09 -7.13 1.43
CA TYR A 39 13.97 -5.97 2.32
C TYR A 39 14.96 -6.05 3.49
N THR A 40 15.10 -7.24 4.10
CA THR A 40 16.08 -7.46 5.18
C THR A 40 17.52 -7.29 4.69
N ARG A 41 17.82 -7.75 3.47
CA ARG A 41 19.13 -7.54 2.84
C ARG A 41 19.38 -6.05 2.60
N ALA A 42 18.39 -5.32 2.07
CA ALA A 42 18.49 -3.89 1.83
C ALA A 42 18.75 -3.13 3.15
N LEU A 43 17.99 -3.40 4.21
CA LEU A 43 18.23 -2.82 5.54
C LEU A 43 19.63 -3.11 6.08
N ARG A 44 20.17 -4.32 5.84
CA ARG A 44 21.53 -4.65 6.26
C ARG A 44 22.59 -3.83 5.51
N CYS A 45 22.39 -3.60 4.21
CA CYS A 45 23.28 -2.74 3.42
C CYS A 45 23.24 -1.28 3.90
N VAL A 46 22.04 -0.77 4.23
CA VAL A 46 21.88 0.59 4.80
C VAL A 46 22.55 0.71 6.16
N LYS A 47 22.35 -0.26 7.07
CA LYS A 47 23.01 -0.30 8.39
C LYS A 47 24.54 -0.33 8.30
N ARG A 48 25.09 -0.89 7.23
CA ARG A 48 26.54 -0.94 6.97
C ARG A 48 27.06 0.31 6.27
N GLY A 49 26.19 1.27 5.93
CA GLY A 49 26.56 2.48 5.19
C GLY A 49 26.97 2.24 3.74
N THR A 50 26.65 1.06 3.17
CA THR A 50 27.02 0.72 1.79
C THR A 50 26.16 1.45 0.76
N ILE A 51 24.89 1.69 1.11
CA ILE A 51 23.91 2.42 0.30
C ILE A 51 23.04 3.26 1.23
N THR A 52 22.42 4.32 0.71
CA THR A 52 21.46 5.12 1.48
C THR A 52 20.10 4.39 1.61
N ALA A 53 19.28 4.77 2.59
CA ALA A 53 17.91 4.26 2.73
C ALA A 53 17.07 4.55 1.48
N ASP A 54 17.28 5.70 0.88
CA ASP A 54 16.61 6.19 -0.32
C ASP A 54 16.98 5.36 -1.57
N ASP A 55 18.25 5.05 -1.77
CA ASP A 55 18.71 4.17 -2.86
C ASP A 55 18.23 2.74 -2.69
N ALA A 56 18.27 2.24 -1.44
CA ALA A 56 17.75 0.92 -1.09
C ALA A 56 16.24 0.82 -1.39
N THR A 57 15.48 1.84 -0.99
CA THR A 57 14.04 1.94 -1.25
C THR A 57 13.77 2.02 -2.75
N THR A 58 14.56 2.79 -3.50
CA THR A 58 14.48 2.87 -4.96
C THR A 58 14.60 1.49 -5.61
N GLY A 59 15.58 0.69 -5.20
CA GLY A 59 15.77 -0.68 -5.71
C GLY A 59 14.59 -1.60 -5.41
N LEU A 60 14.06 -1.53 -4.19
CA LEU A 60 12.91 -2.32 -3.75
C LEU A 60 11.63 -1.94 -4.50
N VAL A 61 11.33 -0.64 -4.58
CA VAL A 61 10.15 -0.09 -5.29
C VAL A 61 10.23 -0.41 -6.78
N ARG A 62 11.42 -0.33 -7.40
CA ARG A 62 11.60 -0.70 -8.81
C ARG A 62 11.24 -2.16 -9.08
N ARG A 63 11.65 -3.08 -8.19
CA ARG A 63 11.44 -4.53 -8.33
C ARG A 63 10.01 -4.95 -7.97
N TRP A 64 9.50 -4.44 -6.86
CA TRP A 64 8.26 -4.94 -6.24
C TRP A 64 7.06 -4.01 -6.45
N GLY A 65 7.25 -2.84 -7.04
CA GLY A 65 6.17 -1.87 -7.30
C GLY A 65 5.78 -1.02 -6.09
N ILE A 66 5.92 -1.54 -4.88
CA ILE A 66 5.71 -0.84 -3.61
C ILE A 66 6.69 -1.38 -2.57
N SER A 67 7.13 -0.55 -1.62
CA SER A 67 7.92 -1.01 -0.48
C SER A 67 7.83 -0.03 0.70
N PHE A 68 8.21 -0.49 1.90
CA PHE A 68 8.48 0.40 3.03
C PHE A 68 9.77 1.19 2.77
N HIS A 69 9.92 2.37 3.39
CA HIS A 69 11.24 3.00 3.47
C HIS A 69 12.25 2.05 4.10
N ALA A 70 13.41 1.92 3.48
CA ALA A 70 14.51 1.09 3.97
C ALA A 70 15.39 1.83 5.00
N GLU A 71 14.79 2.68 5.84
CA GLU A 71 15.44 3.35 6.96
C GLU A 71 15.38 2.44 8.20
N PRO A 72 16.53 2.01 8.75
CA PRO A 72 16.58 1.16 9.94
C PRO A 72 15.75 1.64 11.13
N ALA A 73 15.67 2.95 11.39
CA ALA A 73 14.94 3.49 12.53
C ALA A 73 13.41 3.36 12.41
N THR A 74 12.89 3.35 11.17
CA THR A 74 11.46 3.31 10.85
C THR A 74 11.10 2.09 9.99
N ALA A 75 11.91 1.05 10.06
CA ALA A 75 11.75 -0.15 9.24
C ALA A 75 10.36 -0.77 9.42
N PHE A 76 9.74 -1.17 8.31
CA PHE A 76 8.37 -1.68 8.25
C PHE A 76 7.27 -0.69 8.66
N ASP A 77 7.54 0.62 8.72
CA ASP A 77 6.49 1.62 8.95
C ASP A 77 5.60 1.78 7.70
N PRO A 78 4.32 1.35 7.74
CA PRO A 78 3.42 1.47 6.60
C PRO A 78 3.14 2.92 6.21
N LYS A 79 3.27 3.88 7.12
CA LYS A 79 3.06 5.31 6.83
C LYS A 79 4.18 5.92 5.98
N LEU A 80 5.29 5.20 5.82
CA LEU A 80 6.43 5.58 4.99
C LEU A 80 6.52 4.69 3.74
N ALA A 81 5.40 4.10 3.33
CA ALA A 81 5.34 3.28 2.13
C ALA A 81 5.45 4.14 0.86
N VAL A 82 6.18 3.61 -0.10
CA VAL A 82 6.42 4.22 -1.41
C VAL A 82 5.93 3.28 -2.48
N ALA A 83 4.95 3.72 -3.27
CA ALA A 83 4.44 2.99 -4.44
C ALA A 83 4.88 3.68 -5.73
N ARG A 84 5.22 2.90 -6.75
CA ARG A 84 5.55 3.43 -8.08
C ARG A 84 4.38 4.26 -8.64
N PRO A 85 4.63 5.46 -9.20
CA PRO A 85 3.56 6.31 -9.72
C PRO A 85 2.86 5.74 -10.96
N ASP A 86 3.51 4.84 -11.71
CA ASP A 86 2.89 4.11 -12.84
C ASP A 86 1.99 2.94 -12.39
N LEU A 87 2.09 2.51 -11.14
CA LEU A 87 1.22 1.47 -10.57
C LEU A 87 0.14 2.04 -9.64
N SER A 88 0.40 3.21 -9.04
CA SER A 88 -0.51 3.88 -8.12
C SER A 88 -1.04 5.18 -8.74
N PRO A 89 -2.29 5.20 -9.26
CA PRO A 89 -2.89 6.43 -9.77
C PRO A 89 -3.26 7.41 -8.65
N ALA A 90 -3.21 6.98 -7.39
CA ALA A 90 -3.32 7.87 -6.23
C ALA A 90 -2.07 8.74 -6.02
N SER A 91 -0.97 8.48 -6.75
CA SER A 91 0.24 9.30 -6.73
C SER A 91 0.25 10.30 -7.89
N ILE A 92 0.46 11.58 -7.57
CA ILE A 92 0.57 12.65 -8.57
C ILE A 92 2.03 12.98 -8.83
N VAL A 93 2.40 13.04 -10.11
CA VAL A 93 3.73 13.47 -10.53
C VAL A 93 3.67 14.95 -10.90
N LEU A 94 4.48 15.77 -10.24
CA LEU A 94 4.74 17.15 -10.56
C LEU A 94 6.00 17.25 -11.40
N VAL A 95 5.91 18.00 -12.48
CA VAL A 95 7.02 18.32 -13.39
C VAL A 95 7.14 19.83 -13.53
N PRO A 96 8.31 20.38 -13.87
CA PRO A 96 8.42 21.78 -14.27
C PRO A 96 7.39 22.12 -15.35
N ALA A 97 6.63 23.18 -15.13
CA ALA A 97 5.67 23.65 -16.11
C ALA A 97 6.40 24.21 -17.35
N PRO A 98 5.87 23.98 -18.57
CA PRO A 98 6.36 24.68 -19.75
C PRO A 98 6.30 26.20 -19.56
N PRO A 99 7.30 26.98 -20.04
CA PRO A 99 7.42 28.41 -19.76
C PRO A 99 6.20 29.27 -20.12
N ASP A 100 5.47 28.87 -21.16
CA ASP A 100 4.35 29.65 -21.73
C ASP A 100 2.98 29.25 -21.17
N ILE A 101 2.93 28.25 -20.28
CA ILE A 101 1.72 27.88 -19.56
C ILE A 101 1.73 28.70 -18.28
N GLY A 102 0.78 29.63 -18.14
CA GLY A 102 0.64 30.54 -16.99
C GLY A 102 0.44 29.84 -15.65
N ALA A 103 1.50 29.18 -15.17
CA ALA A 103 1.55 28.40 -13.97
C ALA A 103 1.91 29.30 -12.78
N MET A 104 1.37 28.94 -11.61
CA MET A 104 1.64 29.67 -10.37
C MET A 104 3.15 29.65 -10.06
N PRO A 105 3.70 30.74 -9.49
CA PRO A 105 5.11 30.81 -9.12
C PRO A 105 5.39 29.83 -7.96
N GLY A 106 5.85 28.63 -8.32
CA GLY A 106 6.17 27.55 -7.38
C GLY A 106 4.96 27.07 -6.56
N ILE A 107 5.18 25.97 -5.83
CA ILE A 107 4.25 25.57 -4.76
C ILE A 107 4.80 26.11 -3.45
N ASP A 108 4.06 26.99 -2.78
CA ASP A 108 4.36 27.38 -1.41
C ASP A 108 4.27 26.13 -0.52
N GLU A 109 5.40 25.71 0.07
CA GLU A 109 5.48 24.54 0.94
C GLU A 109 4.48 24.62 2.11
N LYS A 110 4.12 25.83 2.56
CA LYS A 110 3.10 26.00 3.61
C LYS A 110 1.73 25.51 3.16
N ARG A 111 1.42 25.58 1.86
CA ARG A 111 0.16 25.08 1.28
C ARG A 111 0.14 23.56 1.11
N LEU A 112 1.30 22.90 1.15
CA LEU A 112 1.37 21.44 1.20
C LEU A 112 0.89 20.89 2.56
N GLY A 113 0.83 21.74 3.59
CA GLY A 113 0.46 21.33 4.95
C GLY A 113 1.53 20.47 5.60
N THR A 114 1.14 19.58 6.51
CA THR A 114 2.08 18.74 7.27
C THR A 114 2.76 17.72 6.37
N ILE A 115 4.08 17.83 6.21
CA ILE A 115 4.89 16.83 5.51
C ILE A 115 5.22 15.69 6.49
N ARG A 116 4.76 14.48 6.18
CA ARG A 116 5.12 13.28 6.95
C ARG A 116 6.53 12.81 6.63
N ALA A 117 6.88 12.79 5.35
CA ALA A 117 8.16 12.28 4.89
C ALA A 117 8.59 12.92 3.58
N ARG A 118 9.91 13.00 3.39
CA ARG A 118 10.58 13.39 2.16
C ARG A 118 11.66 12.36 1.84
N MET A 119 11.68 11.86 0.61
CA MET A 119 12.53 10.72 0.24
C MET A 119 12.98 10.90 -1.21
N ARG A 120 14.25 10.73 -1.51
CA ARG A 120 14.74 10.72 -2.89
C ARG A 120 14.61 9.32 -3.46
N ILE A 121 13.69 9.13 -4.40
CA ILE A 121 13.44 7.82 -5.02
C ILE A 121 13.87 7.88 -6.49
N GLY A 122 15.07 7.39 -6.76
CA GLY A 122 15.75 7.56 -8.04
C GLY A 122 15.95 9.04 -8.36
N LYS A 123 15.40 9.48 -9.50
CA LYS A 123 15.47 10.88 -9.95
C LYS A 123 14.36 11.78 -9.40
N TYR A 124 13.46 11.23 -8.59
CA TYR A 124 12.30 11.94 -8.09
C TYR A 124 12.44 12.23 -6.60
N MET A 125 11.88 13.36 -6.17
CA MET A 125 11.59 13.58 -4.74
C MET A 125 10.18 13.09 -4.47
N HIS A 126 10.04 12.07 -3.64
CA HIS A 126 8.75 11.60 -3.14
C HIS A 126 8.43 12.29 -1.81
N VAL A 127 7.26 12.88 -1.72
CA VAL A 127 6.76 13.60 -0.55
C VAL A 127 5.44 12.98 -0.13
N ILE A 128 5.33 12.64 1.15
CA ILE A 128 4.10 12.14 1.76
C ILE A 128 3.52 13.28 2.59
N LEU A 129 2.34 13.75 2.21
CA LEU A 129 1.61 14.78 2.94
C LEU A 129 0.64 14.11 3.90
N ALA A 130 0.78 14.42 5.19
CA ALA A 130 -0.11 13.90 6.21
C ALA A 130 -1.52 14.50 6.05
N ASP A 131 -2.54 13.66 6.12
CA ASP A 131 -3.93 14.07 6.07
C ASP A 131 -4.80 13.16 6.94
N SER A 132 -5.78 13.71 7.65
CA SER A 132 -6.68 12.94 8.50
C SER A 132 -7.55 11.99 7.70
N ASP A 133 -7.90 12.36 6.47
CA ASP A 133 -8.71 11.53 5.59
C ASP A 133 -7.87 10.52 4.83
N GLY A 134 -6.54 10.53 4.96
CA GLY A 134 -5.58 9.59 4.37
C GLY A 134 -4.47 10.30 3.59
N ASP A 135 -3.23 9.89 3.77
CA ASP A 135 -2.08 10.64 3.25
C ASP A 135 -2.12 10.83 1.72
N GLU A 136 -1.51 11.91 1.23
CA GLU A 136 -1.36 12.22 -0.18
C GLU A 136 0.08 12.04 -0.63
N HIS A 137 0.28 11.42 -1.79
CA HIS A 137 1.60 11.04 -2.30
C HIS A 137 1.95 11.85 -3.55
N ILE A 138 3.01 12.64 -3.46
CA ILE A 138 3.47 13.51 -4.55
C ILE A 138 4.89 13.12 -4.97
N TRP A 139 5.10 13.06 -6.28
CA TRP A 139 6.41 12.80 -6.89
C TRP A 139 6.85 14.04 -7.65
N ILE A 140 7.99 14.64 -7.31
CA ILE A 140 8.50 15.83 -8.00
C ILE A 140 9.68 15.43 -8.88
N ALA A 141 9.59 15.77 -10.16
CA ALA A 141 10.60 15.50 -11.17
C ALA A 141 11.38 16.78 -11.50
N GLY A 142 12.24 17.25 -10.58
CA GLY A 142 12.99 18.49 -10.75
C GLY A 142 13.04 19.33 -9.48
N ALA A 143 13.28 20.63 -9.63
CA ALA A 143 13.32 21.57 -8.52
C ALA A 143 11.90 22.12 -8.19
N LEU A 144 11.67 22.44 -6.91
CA LEU A 144 10.40 22.96 -6.37
C LEU A 144 10.27 24.49 -6.48
N ASP A 145 11.36 25.17 -6.82
CA ASP A 145 11.51 26.62 -6.83
C ASP A 145 10.88 27.30 -8.05
N GLY A 146 10.50 26.52 -9.07
CA GLY A 146 9.85 27.01 -10.28
C GLY A 146 8.38 26.57 -10.40
N PRO A 147 7.63 27.14 -11.37
CA PRO A 147 6.27 26.72 -11.67
C PRO A 147 6.19 25.22 -12.00
N LEU A 148 5.18 24.53 -11.45
CA LEU A 148 4.98 23.09 -11.62
C LEU A 148 3.66 22.79 -12.31
N ALA A 149 3.63 21.71 -13.07
CA ALA A 149 2.45 21.13 -13.69
C ALA A 149 2.21 19.71 -13.15
N MET A 150 0.95 19.32 -12.98
CA MET A 150 0.57 17.94 -12.70
C MET A 150 0.61 17.14 -13.99
N MET A 151 1.42 16.09 -14.04
CA MET A 151 1.50 15.18 -15.17
C MET A 151 0.42 14.10 -15.06
N LEU A 152 -0.56 14.15 -15.96
CA LEU A 152 -1.61 13.15 -16.09
C LEU A 152 -1.37 12.36 -17.39
N PRO A 153 -0.83 11.13 -17.32
CA PRO A 153 -0.69 10.28 -18.49
C PRO A 153 -2.05 9.90 -19.07
N ILE A 154 -2.11 9.69 -20.38
CA ILE A 154 -3.28 9.07 -21.02
C ILE A 154 -3.28 7.59 -20.66
N GLU A 155 -4.22 7.18 -19.82
CA GLU A 155 -4.36 5.83 -19.29
C GLU A 155 -5.77 5.28 -19.56
N ALA A 156 -5.92 3.96 -19.52
CA ALA A 156 -7.19 3.29 -19.85
C ALA A 156 -8.31 3.65 -18.86
N ASP A 157 -7.96 3.93 -17.60
CA ASP A 157 -8.87 4.43 -16.57
C ASP A 157 -8.25 5.68 -15.90
N PRO A 158 -8.55 6.89 -16.39
CA PRO A 158 -7.94 8.12 -15.91
C PRO A 158 -8.61 8.67 -14.65
N PHE A 159 -9.78 8.17 -14.26
CA PHE A 159 -10.62 8.83 -13.25
C PHE A 159 -9.99 8.78 -11.86
N ALA A 160 -9.31 7.68 -11.50
CA ALA A 160 -8.63 7.57 -10.22
C ALA A 160 -7.51 8.62 -10.04
N ARG A 161 -6.76 8.90 -11.11
CA ARG A 161 -5.69 9.91 -11.09
C ARG A 161 -6.22 11.33 -11.23
N LEU A 162 -7.27 11.53 -12.02
CA LEU A 162 -7.95 12.83 -12.10
C LEU A 162 -8.51 13.24 -10.73
N ALA A 163 -9.14 12.32 -10.01
CA ALA A 163 -9.64 12.58 -8.67
C ALA A 163 -8.49 12.82 -7.66
N ALA A 164 -7.33 12.19 -7.84
CA ALA A 164 -6.16 12.46 -7.01
C ALA A 164 -5.54 13.83 -7.32
N ALA A 165 -5.59 14.28 -8.57
CA ALA A 165 -5.18 15.62 -8.97
C ALA A 165 -6.16 16.68 -8.43
N GLU A 166 -7.47 16.41 -8.47
CA GLU A 166 -8.48 17.27 -7.86
C GLU A 166 -8.25 17.40 -6.34
N ARG A 167 -7.94 16.29 -5.67
CA ARG A 167 -7.60 16.26 -4.25
C ARG A 167 -6.39 17.14 -3.93
N LEU A 168 -5.33 17.05 -4.72
CA LEU A 168 -4.16 17.91 -4.58
C LEU A 168 -4.51 19.38 -4.86
N CYS A 169 -5.31 19.67 -5.88
CA CYS A 169 -5.80 21.02 -6.16
C CYS A 169 -6.57 21.62 -4.98
N ARG A 170 -7.51 20.87 -4.40
CA ARG A 170 -8.27 21.28 -3.22
C ARG A 170 -7.33 21.66 -2.07
N ARG A 171 -6.34 20.81 -1.79
CA ARG A 171 -5.32 21.05 -0.76
C ARG A 171 -4.50 22.31 -1.04
N LEU A 172 -3.99 22.48 -2.26
CA LEU A 172 -3.21 23.65 -2.66
C LEU A 172 -4.00 24.97 -2.61
N ASN A 173 -5.33 24.90 -2.69
CA ASN A 173 -6.25 26.03 -2.52
C ASN A 173 -6.74 26.21 -1.07
N GLY A 174 -6.23 25.42 -0.12
CA GLY A 174 -6.60 25.53 1.29
C GLY A 174 -7.98 24.97 1.64
N THR A 175 -8.57 24.15 0.76
CA THR A 175 -9.83 23.45 1.03
C THR A 175 -9.56 22.03 1.54
N ALA A 176 -10.53 21.42 2.22
CA ALA A 176 -10.42 20.01 2.62
C ALA A 176 -10.17 19.12 1.39
N ALA A 177 -9.11 18.31 1.45
CA ALA A 177 -8.73 17.41 0.37
C ALA A 177 -9.81 16.35 0.12
N GLY A 178 -10.38 15.81 1.20
CA GLY A 178 -11.33 14.70 1.18
C GLY A 178 -10.64 13.33 1.14
N PRO A 179 -11.39 12.24 1.03
CA PRO A 179 -10.86 10.88 1.10
C PRO A 179 -10.00 10.52 -0.14
N PRO A 180 -8.99 9.65 0.03
CA PRO A 180 -8.26 9.02 -1.06
C PRO A 180 -9.17 8.33 -2.08
N THR A 181 -8.75 8.37 -3.35
CA THR A 181 -9.54 7.92 -4.50
C THR A 181 -9.64 6.41 -4.60
N LEU A 182 -8.60 5.68 -4.16
CA LEU A 182 -8.50 4.23 -4.27
C LEU A 182 -8.70 3.54 -2.92
N ARG A 183 -9.95 3.55 -2.45
CA ARG A 183 -10.38 2.77 -1.28
C ARG A 183 -11.29 1.61 -1.68
N PRO A 184 -11.07 0.40 -1.14
CA PRO A 184 -12.00 -0.69 -1.34
C PRO A 184 -13.35 -0.40 -0.66
N PRO A 185 -14.47 -0.77 -1.28
CA PRO A 185 -15.76 -0.83 -0.59
C PRO A 185 -15.69 -1.72 0.66
N PRO A 186 -16.49 -1.48 1.71
CA PRO A 186 -16.37 -2.18 2.99
C PRO A 186 -16.34 -3.72 2.89
N PHE A 187 -17.23 -4.32 2.09
CA PHE A 187 -17.27 -5.77 1.89
C PHE A 187 -15.99 -6.31 1.24
N ARG A 188 -15.47 -5.60 0.22
CA ARG A 188 -14.23 -5.97 -0.46
C ARG A 188 -13.03 -5.81 0.47
N ARG A 189 -13.03 -4.76 1.30
CA ARG A 189 -12.01 -4.52 2.32
C ARG A 189 -11.98 -5.66 3.33
N LEU A 190 -13.13 -6.00 3.91
CA LEU A 190 -13.26 -7.10 4.87
C LEU A 190 -12.72 -8.40 4.29
N HIS A 191 -13.13 -8.75 3.06
CA HIS A 191 -12.63 -9.95 2.38
C HIS A 191 -11.10 -9.92 2.21
N LEU A 192 -10.53 -8.83 1.70
CA LEU A 192 -9.07 -8.70 1.54
C LEU A 192 -8.31 -8.78 2.87
N LEU A 193 -8.88 -8.28 3.97
CA LEU A 193 -8.26 -8.41 5.29
C LEU A 193 -8.41 -9.83 5.85
N THR A 194 -9.54 -10.51 5.60
CA THR A 194 -9.71 -11.92 5.95
C THR A 194 -8.68 -12.80 5.23
N LEU A 195 -8.38 -12.52 3.97
CA LEU A 195 -7.33 -13.23 3.22
C LEU A 195 -5.92 -12.97 3.80
N LEU A 196 -5.65 -11.78 4.34
CA LEU A 196 -4.40 -11.55 5.09
C LEU A 196 -4.34 -12.40 6.37
N GLN A 197 -5.45 -12.54 7.09
CA GLN A 197 -5.52 -13.46 8.24
C GLN A 197 -5.31 -14.93 7.82
N VAL A 198 -5.75 -15.33 6.63
CA VAL A 198 -5.47 -16.66 6.09
C VAL A 198 -3.95 -16.85 5.92
N LEU A 199 -3.23 -15.88 5.37
CA LEU A 199 -1.77 -15.94 5.24
C LEU A 199 -1.07 -16.01 6.61
N ASP A 200 -1.53 -15.20 7.57
CA ASP A 200 -0.97 -15.19 8.92
C ASP A 200 -1.20 -16.53 9.62
N GLY A 201 -2.38 -17.12 9.45
CA GLY A 201 -2.69 -18.46 9.96
C GLY A 201 -1.84 -19.55 9.33
N LEU A 202 -1.64 -19.52 8.00
CA LEU A 202 -0.75 -20.45 7.32
C LEU A 202 0.70 -20.31 7.82
N GLN A 203 1.18 -19.08 8.03
CA GLN A 203 2.52 -18.83 8.56
C GLN A 203 2.66 -19.34 10.01
N ALA A 204 1.58 -19.26 10.80
CA ALA A 204 1.51 -19.81 12.16
C ALA A 204 1.28 -21.34 12.20
N GLY A 205 1.26 -22.02 11.04
CA GLY A 205 1.08 -23.48 10.96
C GLY A 205 -0.37 -23.95 11.11
N ALA A 206 -1.37 -23.06 10.99
CA ALA A 206 -2.77 -23.43 11.10
C ALA A 206 -3.20 -24.37 9.96
N THR A 207 -3.95 -25.40 10.32
CA THR A 207 -4.57 -26.32 9.36
C THR A 207 -5.72 -25.64 8.62
N GLN A 208 -6.08 -26.18 7.44
CA GLN A 208 -7.28 -25.71 6.70
C GLN A 208 -8.55 -25.75 7.56
N ARG A 209 -8.63 -26.74 8.47
CA ARG A 209 -9.77 -26.92 9.35
C ARG A 209 -9.82 -25.86 10.45
N GLU A 210 -8.69 -25.49 11.03
CA GLU A 210 -8.60 -24.39 12.00
C GLU A 210 -8.90 -23.05 11.36
N LEU A 211 -8.35 -22.78 10.17
CA LEU A 211 -8.66 -21.59 9.38
C LEU A 211 -10.17 -21.48 9.11
N ALA A 212 -10.81 -22.56 8.64
CA ALA A 212 -12.25 -22.59 8.41
C ALA A 212 -13.06 -22.42 9.70
N ALA A 213 -12.63 -23.04 10.80
CA ALA A 213 -13.31 -22.92 12.08
C ALA A 213 -13.26 -21.49 12.65
N SER A 214 -12.13 -20.78 12.48
CA SER A 214 -11.96 -19.43 13.00
C SER A 214 -12.55 -18.37 12.07
N LEU A 215 -12.35 -18.48 10.75
CA LEU A 215 -12.67 -17.40 9.80
C LEU A 215 -14.00 -17.60 9.05
N ILE A 216 -14.56 -18.81 9.04
CA ILE A 216 -15.82 -19.09 8.34
C ILE A 216 -16.93 -19.41 9.34
N HIS A 217 -16.76 -20.46 10.15
CA HIS A 217 -17.75 -20.81 11.16
C HIS A 217 -17.20 -21.79 12.20
N GLN A 218 -17.39 -21.47 13.49
CA GLN A 218 -16.94 -22.29 14.61
C GLN A 218 -17.46 -23.75 14.63
N LYS A 219 -18.59 -24.02 13.98
CA LYS A 219 -19.20 -25.37 13.90
C LYS A 219 -18.28 -26.40 13.25
N VAL A 220 -17.34 -25.97 12.40
CA VAL A 220 -16.35 -26.83 11.74
C VAL A 220 -15.51 -27.63 12.75
N ARG A 221 -15.34 -27.12 13.98
CA ARG A 221 -14.67 -27.84 15.07
C ARG A 221 -15.37 -29.16 15.43
N ARG A 222 -16.69 -29.24 15.22
CA ARG A 222 -17.53 -30.39 15.58
C ARG A 222 -17.72 -31.40 14.44
N TYR A 223 -17.22 -31.12 13.24
CA TYR A 223 -17.39 -32.01 12.09
C TYR A 223 -16.69 -33.37 12.30
N SER A 224 -17.29 -34.45 11.82
CA SER A 224 -16.54 -35.69 11.65
C SER A 224 -15.49 -35.54 10.55
N ALA A 225 -14.60 -36.52 10.39
CA ALA A 225 -13.64 -36.53 9.28
C ALA A 225 -14.38 -36.56 7.92
N ALA A 226 -15.44 -37.35 7.80
CA ALA A 226 -16.26 -37.44 6.59
C ALA A 226 -16.98 -36.11 6.29
N ASP A 227 -17.60 -35.49 7.30
CA ASP A 227 -18.28 -34.20 7.14
C ASP A 227 -17.32 -33.10 6.71
N TRP A 228 -16.10 -33.10 7.26
CA TRP A 228 -15.08 -32.12 6.88
C TRP A 228 -14.68 -32.24 5.41
N VAL A 229 -14.48 -33.47 4.92
CA VAL A 229 -14.04 -33.73 3.54
C VAL A 229 -15.04 -33.17 2.53
N GLU A 230 -16.34 -33.38 2.77
CA GLU A 230 -17.43 -32.93 1.88
C GLU A 230 -17.92 -31.50 2.16
N SER A 231 -17.50 -30.90 3.28
CA SER A 231 -17.99 -29.59 3.70
C SER A 231 -17.75 -28.46 2.68
N ARG A 232 -18.74 -27.57 2.58
CA ARG A 232 -18.61 -26.30 1.84
C ARG A 232 -17.55 -25.39 2.45
N GLU A 233 -17.34 -25.48 3.77
CA GLU A 233 -16.36 -24.70 4.52
C GLU A 233 -14.93 -25.08 4.12
N ARG A 234 -14.63 -26.38 3.91
CA ARG A 234 -13.35 -26.84 3.33
C ARG A 234 -13.12 -26.32 1.92
N LYS A 235 -14.15 -26.37 1.06
CA LYS A 235 -14.07 -25.85 -0.32
C LYS A 235 -13.83 -24.32 -0.31
N ARG A 236 -14.52 -23.59 0.57
CA ARG A 236 -14.37 -22.14 0.71
C ARG A 236 -12.99 -21.74 1.22
N VAL A 237 -12.49 -22.36 2.29
CA VAL A 237 -11.16 -22.01 2.85
C VAL A 237 -10.04 -22.34 1.85
N ARG A 238 -10.18 -23.41 1.06
CA ARG A 238 -9.23 -23.72 -0.02
C ARG A 238 -9.16 -22.63 -1.07
N ARG A 239 -10.31 -22.08 -1.48
CA ARG A 239 -10.36 -20.94 -2.42
C ARG A 239 -9.71 -19.70 -1.81
N TRP A 240 -10.01 -19.40 -0.54
CA TRP A 240 -9.38 -18.28 0.17
C TRP A 240 -7.86 -18.44 0.28
N ILE A 241 -7.36 -19.64 0.56
CA ILE A 241 -5.92 -19.92 0.58
C ILE A 241 -5.30 -19.65 -0.80
N ALA A 242 -5.91 -20.16 -1.87
CA ALA A 242 -5.40 -19.95 -3.22
C ALA A 242 -5.38 -18.46 -3.60
N GLU A 243 -6.47 -17.74 -3.31
CA GLU A 243 -6.59 -16.30 -3.57
C GLU A 243 -5.58 -15.47 -2.76
N ALA A 244 -5.40 -15.79 -1.48
CA ALA A 244 -4.47 -15.07 -0.61
C ALA A 244 -3.01 -15.28 -1.03
N VAL A 245 -2.65 -16.52 -1.43
CA VAL A 245 -1.31 -16.83 -1.94
C VAL A 245 -1.05 -16.12 -3.27
N GLU A 246 -2.02 -16.11 -4.18
CA GLU A 246 -1.88 -15.42 -5.46
C GLU A 246 -1.73 -13.90 -5.26
N LEU A 247 -2.52 -13.30 -4.36
CA LEU A 247 -2.37 -11.88 -4.00
C LEU A 247 -0.98 -11.59 -3.40
N ARG A 248 -0.47 -12.45 -2.50
CA ARG A 248 0.87 -12.33 -1.91
C ARG A 248 1.98 -12.41 -2.97
N ASP A 249 1.84 -13.28 -3.95
CA ASP A 249 2.91 -13.66 -4.89
C ASP A 249 2.91 -12.88 -6.21
N GLY A 250 2.27 -11.71 -6.21
CA GLY A 250 2.31 -10.74 -7.32
C GLY A 250 0.95 -10.13 -7.61
N GLY A 251 -0.14 -10.81 -7.23
CA GLY A 251 -1.50 -10.33 -7.44
C GLY A 251 -1.77 -8.98 -6.77
N TYR A 252 -1.11 -8.66 -5.65
CA TYR A 252 -1.22 -7.38 -4.94
C TYR A 252 -1.00 -6.15 -5.85
N VAL A 253 -0.25 -6.28 -6.95
CA VAL A 253 0.00 -5.18 -7.89
C VAL A 253 -1.31 -4.64 -8.49
N ARG A 254 -2.33 -5.49 -8.68
CA ARG A 254 -3.64 -5.02 -9.18
C ARG A 254 -4.36 -4.14 -8.16
N LEU A 255 -4.15 -4.39 -6.87
CA LEU A 255 -4.71 -3.56 -5.80
C LEU A 255 -4.15 -2.14 -5.88
N LEU A 256 -2.86 -1.96 -6.22
CA LEU A 256 -2.28 -0.61 -6.40
C LEU A 256 -3.05 0.24 -7.41
N ARG A 257 -3.76 -0.39 -8.36
CA ARG A 257 -4.56 0.24 -9.41
C ARG A 257 -6.06 0.33 -9.10
N GLY A 258 -6.50 -0.02 -7.88
CA GLY A 258 -7.92 -0.06 -7.50
C GLY A 258 -8.55 -1.46 -7.47
N GLY A 259 -7.77 -2.50 -7.82
CA GLY A 259 -8.10 -3.90 -7.58
C GLY A 259 -8.97 -4.57 -8.62
#